data_AF-A0A662EKU4-F1
#
_entry.id   AF-A0A662EKU4-F1
#
_cell.length_a   1.000
_cell.length_b   1.000
_cell.length_c   1.000
_cell.angle_alpha   90.00
_cell.angle_beta   90.00
_cell.angle_gamma   90.00
#
_symmetry.space_group_name_H-M   'P 1'
#
loop_
_entity.id
_entity.type
_entity.pdbx_description
1 polymer ?
#
loop_
_entity_poly.entity_id
_entity_poly.type
_entity_poly.pdbx_seq_one_letter_code
_entity_poly.pdbx_strand_id
1 'polypeptide(L)'
;GIFLSAVENGRIEGCSVYGGKVGIHLLSASHITITGCAIGYCDRGIVVSTGSDGNLIYGNSIIACGLPASDEGIGNRWHYHGKSNNWSDYRGQDYDGDGIGESRYEVVPDAYPLMEPPVELPPEAAPMRTVDLSAVGERGIVSLAAGSLVRLTATDVGVGVDKIFYRLDGGEWLVYSEPFALPDKSVVRMEYYAVDKLGNKEPQRALTLYLDIQPPVTRIVAGDPHYYADDGRLWATSHTPFELVSDDESGTANIFYRIDEGEWRAYSGAFTIPGPEGPHKVEYYAIDLYGNREAVQSAVIWKDDSAPSTEAAAQEGGESPFEQPAPEEQPEGPESQAPAPSEPVSQTEAQTTEPAQVTFRVTLTRAELVENHGVGSDWELSFQLNGSGGEVQTTSLPLVLYSGPAAELALTLIATERDDAQSDVGTGILSLTMPWTIGTYDLEVPVYEDNVQTGAKYALWHFTVEVGEGE
;
A
#
# COMPACT_ATOMS: atom_id res chain seq x y z
N GLY A 1 -23.93 11.25 0.28
CA GLY A 1 -24.72 11.68 1.42
C GLY A 1 -25.02 13.15 1.28
N ILE A 2 -24.26 13.99 1.98
CA ILE A 2 -24.48 15.44 2.03
C ILE A 2 -23.55 16.12 1.03
N PHE A 3 -24.10 16.97 0.18
CA PHE A 3 -23.33 17.79 -0.76
C PHE A 3 -23.64 19.27 -0.53
N LEU A 4 -22.61 20.05 -0.22
CA LEU A 4 -22.69 21.50 -0.11
C LEU A 4 -21.89 22.14 -1.23
N SER A 5 -22.56 22.95 -2.04
CA SER A 5 -21.96 23.69 -3.15
C SER A 5 -22.18 25.19 -2.97
N ALA A 6 -21.11 25.99 -3.05
CA ALA A 6 -21.19 27.45 -2.94
C ALA A 6 -21.88 27.93 -1.64
N VAL A 7 -21.61 27.25 -0.53
CA VAL A 7 -22.18 27.56 0.80
C VAL A 7 -21.13 28.23 1.66
N GLU A 8 -21.52 29.27 2.40
CA GLU A 8 -20.64 29.93 3.38
C GLU A 8 -21.29 29.91 4.77
N ASN A 9 -20.50 29.73 5.83
CA ASN A 9 -20.96 29.79 7.23
C ASN A 9 -22.04 28.74 7.57
N GLY A 10 -21.88 27.51 7.06
CA GLY A 10 -22.79 26.38 7.29
C GLY A 10 -22.34 25.44 8.41
N ARG A 11 -23.24 24.53 8.83
CA ARG A 11 -22.93 23.48 9.82
C ARG A 11 -23.54 22.15 9.40
N ILE A 12 -22.79 21.07 9.55
CA ILE A 12 -23.24 19.67 9.43
C ILE A 12 -22.97 19.02 10.79
N GLU A 13 -24.02 18.66 11.52
CA GLU A 13 -23.89 18.24 12.92
C GLU A 13 -24.78 17.03 13.24
N GLY A 14 -24.25 16.07 14.00
CA GLY A 14 -25.06 14.96 14.51
C GLY A 14 -25.60 14.03 13.42
N CYS A 15 -24.97 13.99 12.25
CA CYS A 15 -25.45 13.23 11.10
C CYS A 15 -24.82 11.85 11.06
N SER A 16 -25.62 10.83 10.76
CA SER A 16 -25.13 9.50 10.36
C SER A 16 -25.27 9.37 8.85
N VAL A 17 -24.16 9.20 8.13
CA VAL A 17 -24.12 9.09 6.67
C VAL A 17 -23.37 7.82 6.30
N TYR A 18 -24.03 6.88 5.63
CA TYR A 18 -23.38 5.62 5.29
C TYR A 18 -23.84 5.01 3.96
N GLY A 19 -22.98 4.17 3.35
CA GLY A 19 -23.34 3.34 2.20
C GLY A 19 -23.39 4.02 0.83
N GLY A 20 -22.76 5.18 0.66
CA GLY A 20 -22.85 5.97 -0.59
C GLY A 20 -21.49 6.28 -1.22
N LYS A 21 -21.49 6.72 -2.48
CA LYS A 21 -20.25 7.05 -3.22
C LYS A 21 -19.39 8.13 -2.54
N VAL A 22 -20.02 9.14 -1.95
CA VAL A 22 -19.34 10.14 -1.11
C VAL A 22 -20.21 10.39 0.11
N GLY A 23 -19.64 10.36 1.31
CA GLY A 23 -20.33 10.66 2.57
C GLY A 23 -20.73 12.13 2.62
N ILE A 24 -19.75 13.00 2.79
CA ILE A 24 -19.90 14.46 2.79
C ILE A 24 -18.98 15.06 1.71
N HIS A 25 -19.51 15.97 0.89
CA HIS A 25 -18.75 16.66 -0.15
C HIS A 25 -18.95 18.17 -0.06
N LEU A 26 -17.85 18.90 0.06
CA LEU A 26 -17.77 20.35 -0.01
C LEU A 26 -17.19 20.77 -1.36
N LEU A 27 -17.89 21.64 -2.08
CA LEU A 27 -17.43 22.24 -3.33
C LEU A 27 -17.64 23.76 -3.30
N SER A 28 -16.54 24.51 -3.39
CA SER A 28 -16.57 25.96 -3.25
C SER A 28 -17.30 26.41 -1.97
N ALA A 29 -17.14 25.67 -0.88
CA ALA A 29 -17.85 25.90 0.37
C ALA A 29 -16.88 26.27 1.49
N SER A 30 -17.14 27.39 2.19
CA SER A 30 -16.19 27.98 3.12
C SER A 30 -16.79 28.20 4.50
N HIS A 31 -15.93 28.14 5.52
CA HIS A 31 -16.35 28.31 6.92
C HIS A 31 -17.46 27.34 7.34
N ILE A 32 -17.46 26.12 6.79
CA ILE A 32 -18.36 25.04 7.19
C ILE A 32 -17.79 24.37 8.43
N THR A 33 -18.64 24.10 9.42
CA THR A 33 -18.29 23.23 10.56
C THR A 33 -18.91 21.86 10.39
N ILE A 34 -18.11 20.80 10.44
CA ILE A 34 -18.56 19.39 10.42
C ILE A 34 -18.19 18.75 11.75
N THR A 35 -19.17 18.37 12.56
CA THR A 35 -18.90 17.81 13.88
C THR A 35 -19.96 16.82 14.38
N GLY A 36 -19.57 15.88 15.23
CA GLY A 36 -20.48 14.90 15.81
C GLY A 36 -21.15 14.00 14.76
N CYS A 37 -20.53 13.80 13.61
CA CYS A 37 -21.07 12.96 12.55
C CYS A 37 -20.41 11.58 12.55
N ALA A 38 -21.18 10.55 12.23
CA ALA A 38 -20.68 9.22 11.93
C ALA A 38 -20.80 8.99 10.42
N ILE A 39 -19.68 8.95 9.72
CA ILE A 39 -19.61 8.71 8.27
C ILE A 39 -18.99 7.34 8.07
N GLY A 40 -19.66 6.42 7.38
CA GLY A 40 -19.01 5.16 7.10
C GLY A 40 -19.53 4.35 5.93
N TYR A 41 -18.80 3.31 5.55
CA TYR A 41 -19.15 2.45 4.42
C TYR A 41 -19.39 3.23 3.12
N CYS A 42 -18.65 4.33 2.92
CA CYS A 42 -18.74 5.15 1.72
C CYS A 42 -17.50 4.95 0.85
N ASP A 43 -17.59 5.05 -0.48
CA ASP A 43 -16.39 4.96 -1.34
C ASP A 43 -15.42 6.10 -0.99
N ARG A 44 -15.95 7.29 -0.64
CA ARG A 44 -15.20 8.42 -0.08
C ARG A 44 -15.94 8.95 1.16
N GLY A 45 -15.25 9.20 2.26
CA GLY A 45 -15.84 9.71 3.50
C GLY A 45 -16.15 11.21 3.41
N ILE A 46 -15.17 12.07 3.71
CA ILE A 46 -15.31 13.53 3.64
C ILE A 46 -14.40 14.09 2.53
N VAL A 47 -15.00 14.68 1.51
CA VAL A 47 -14.28 15.28 0.37
C VAL A 47 -14.39 16.80 0.45
N VAL A 48 -13.26 17.47 0.61
CA VAL A 48 -13.14 18.93 0.53
C VAL A 48 -12.47 19.27 -0.80
N SER A 49 -13.28 19.65 -1.79
CA SER A 49 -12.78 19.98 -3.12
C SER A 49 -12.28 21.42 -3.22
N THR A 50 -11.48 21.66 -4.25
CA THR A 50 -10.92 22.98 -4.61
C THR A 50 -11.89 24.15 -4.37
N GLY A 51 -11.39 25.20 -3.73
CA GLY A 51 -12.13 26.42 -3.37
C GLY A 51 -13.03 26.28 -2.13
N SER A 52 -12.93 25.17 -1.41
CA SER A 52 -13.61 24.97 -0.13
C SER A 52 -12.66 25.23 1.02
N ASP A 53 -12.69 26.45 1.56
CA ASP A 53 -11.61 26.98 2.40
C ASP A 53 -12.07 27.34 3.82
N GLY A 54 -11.14 27.29 4.79
CA GLY A 54 -11.40 27.73 6.16
C GLY A 54 -12.45 26.90 6.91
N ASN A 55 -12.67 25.64 6.49
CA ASN A 55 -13.61 24.73 7.11
C ASN A 55 -13.04 24.12 8.40
N LEU A 56 -13.93 23.70 9.31
CA LEU A 56 -13.58 23.13 10.62
C LEU A 56 -14.23 21.77 10.79
N ILE A 57 -13.42 20.72 10.85
CA ILE A 57 -13.86 19.32 10.80
C ILE A 57 -13.28 18.59 12.01
N TYR A 58 -14.10 18.25 13.01
CA TYR A 58 -13.63 17.63 14.24
C TYR A 58 -14.74 16.87 14.96
N GLY A 59 -14.40 15.88 15.77
CA GLY A 59 -15.37 15.12 16.57
C GLY A 59 -16.26 14.22 15.71
N ASN A 60 -15.78 13.76 14.56
CA ASN A 60 -16.49 12.84 13.69
C ASN A 60 -15.85 11.45 13.75
N SER A 61 -16.63 10.42 13.43
CA SER A 61 -16.12 9.07 13.23
C SER A 61 -16.18 8.73 11.74
N ILE A 62 -15.04 8.40 11.14
CA ILE A 62 -14.93 7.97 9.75
C ILE A 62 -14.63 6.48 9.74
N ILE A 63 -15.61 5.69 9.30
CA ILE A 63 -15.69 4.25 9.53
C ILE A 63 -15.72 3.49 8.21
N ALA A 64 -14.70 2.69 7.92
CA ALA A 64 -14.60 1.81 6.76
C ALA A 64 -15.02 2.49 5.44
N CYS A 65 -14.50 3.70 5.19
CA CYS A 65 -14.64 4.37 3.91
C CYS A 65 -13.45 4.02 3.02
N GLY A 66 -13.66 3.90 1.70
CA GLY A 66 -12.57 3.65 0.74
C GLY A 66 -11.50 4.73 0.83
N LEU A 67 -11.84 5.98 0.49
CA LEU A 67 -11.02 7.15 0.82
C LEU A 67 -11.62 7.89 2.02
N PRO A 68 -11.06 7.77 3.23
CA PRO A 68 -11.68 8.33 4.43
C PRO A 68 -11.87 9.85 4.36
N ALA A 69 -10.88 10.55 3.82
CA ALA A 69 -10.99 11.97 3.55
C ALA A 69 -10.09 12.41 2.39
N SER A 70 -10.35 13.59 1.85
CA SER A 70 -9.43 14.31 0.96
C SER A 70 -9.63 15.80 1.09
N ASP A 71 -8.54 16.57 1.07
CA ASP A 71 -8.59 18.02 1.22
C ASP A 71 -7.75 18.74 0.16
N GLU A 72 -8.42 19.44 -0.74
CA GLU A 72 -7.80 20.30 -1.77
C GLU A 72 -7.98 21.80 -1.47
N GLY A 73 -8.56 22.14 -0.32
CA GLY A 73 -8.84 23.51 0.08
C GLY A 73 -7.73 24.11 0.93
N ILE A 74 -7.87 25.40 1.22
CA ILE A 74 -6.87 26.19 1.95
C ILE A 74 -7.38 26.52 3.35
N GLY A 75 -6.53 26.31 4.35
CA GLY A 75 -6.82 26.72 5.74
C GLY A 75 -7.93 25.92 6.42
N ASN A 76 -8.30 24.78 5.87
CA ASN A 76 -9.17 23.81 6.53
C ASN A 76 -8.45 23.20 7.74
N ARG A 77 -9.20 22.95 8.82
CA ARG A 77 -8.68 22.37 10.06
C ARG A 77 -9.43 21.09 10.38
N TRP A 78 -8.67 20.00 10.55
CA TRP A 78 -9.19 18.67 10.88
C TRP A 78 -9.15 18.35 12.39
N HIS A 79 -8.84 19.33 13.22
CA HIS A 79 -8.86 19.22 14.67
C HIS A 79 -9.17 20.58 15.31
N TYR A 80 -9.67 20.57 16.55
CA TYR A 80 -10.05 21.77 17.27
C TYR A 80 -9.96 21.60 18.80
N HIS A 81 -9.07 22.35 19.47
CA HIS A 81 -8.92 22.40 20.94
C HIS A 81 -8.96 21.02 21.64
N GLY A 82 -8.09 20.08 21.22
CA GLY A 82 -8.01 18.74 21.81
C GLY A 82 -9.20 17.83 21.48
N LYS A 83 -10.06 18.25 20.53
CA LYS A 83 -11.06 17.39 19.90
C LYS A 83 -10.68 17.17 18.45
N SER A 84 -10.75 15.94 17.99
CA SER A 84 -10.33 15.52 16.66
C SER A 84 -11.28 14.45 16.13
N ASN A 85 -11.01 13.87 14.96
CA ASN A 85 -11.79 12.82 14.36
C ASN A 85 -11.21 11.45 14.71
N ASN A 86 -12.06 10.45 14.70
CA ASN A 86 -11.66 9.04 14.71
C ASN A 86 -11.66 8.50 13.29
N TRP A 87 -10.69 7.65 13.00
CA TRP A 87 -10.48 7.06 11.69
C TRP A 87 -10.30 5.56 11.86
N SER A 88 -11.21 4.77 11.30
CA SER A 88 -11.18 3.30 11.45
C SER A 88 -9.93 2.63 10.84
N ASP A 89 -9.25 3.32 9.94
CA ASP A 89 -8.01 2.91 9.29
C ASP A 89 -6.76 3.48 9.98
N TYR A 90 -6.91 4.29 11.02
CA TYR A 90 -5.77 4.75 11.82
C TYR A 90 -5.14 3.58 12.57
N ARG A 91 -3.81 3.53 12.55
CA ARG A 91 -2.98 2.47 13.16
C ARG A 91 -1.91 3.03 14.10
N GLY A 92 -2.02 4.31 14.47
CA GLY A 92 -1.15 4.90 15.47
C GLY A 92 -1.34 4.26 16.84
N GLN A 93 -0.34 4.47 17.70
CA GLN A 93 -0.39 4.03 19.08
C GLN A 93 -0.92 5.16 19.97
N ASP A 94 -1.25 4.81 21.21
CA ASP A 94 -1.61 5.70 22.31
C ASP A 94 -0.83 5.21 23.54
N TYR A 95 0.41 5.70 23.65
CA TYR A 95 1.37 5.35 24.69
C TYR A 95 1.04 6.01 26.03
N ASP A 96 0.47 7.21 26.02
CA ASP A 96 0.13 7.92 27.26
C ASP A 96 -1.28 7.61 27.80
N GLY A 97 -2.10 6.93 26.98
CA GLY A 97 -3.42 6.42 27.32
C GLY A 97 -4.48 7.51 27.43
N ASP A 98 -4.29 8.67 26.79
CA ASP A 98 -5.23 9.79 26.84
C ASP A 98 -6.38 9.68 25.82
N GLY A 99 -6.36 8.65 24.97
CA GLY A 99 -7.35 8.38 23.93
C GLY A 99 -7.08 9.09 22.61
N ILE A 100 -5.94 9.78 22.49
CA ILE A 100 -5.45 10.44 21.28
C ILE A 100 -4.19 9.71 20.81
N GLY A 101 -4.11 9.38 19.53
CA GLY A 101 -2.92 8.74 19.01
C GLY A 101 -1.74 9.71 18.85
N GLU A 102 -0.52 9.25 19.12
CA GLU A 102 0.68 10.11 19.05
C GLU A 102 1.16 10.42 17.63
N SER A 103 0.63 9.71 16.63
CA SER A 103 0.92 9.99 15.22
C SER A 103 -0.21 10.79 14.58
N ARG A 104 0.12 11.74 13.70
CA ARG A 104 -0.89 12.43 12.88
C ARG A 104 -1.60 11.43 11.96
N TYR A 105 -2.84 11.70 11.60
CA TYR A 105 -3.47 10.98 10.50
C TYR A 105 -2.85 11.47 9.19
N GLU A 106 -2.51 10.55 8.30
CA GLU A 106 -1.64 10.85 7.16
C GLU A 106 -2.40 11.33 5.91
N VAL A 107 -3.71 11.07 5.83
CA VAL A 107 -4.52 11.35 4.64
C VAL A 107 -4.99 12.80 4.59
N VAL A 108 -5.18 13.42 5.76
CA VAL A 108 -5.54 14.84 5.93
C VAL A 108 -4.82 15.36 7.19
N PRO A 109 -4.60 16.68 7.32
CA PRO A 109 -3.80 17.25 8.42
C PRO A 109 -4.55 17.25 9.76
N ASP A 110 -4.88 16.06 10.26
CA ASP A 110 -5.44 15.82 11.58
C ASP A 110 -4.31 15.41 12.54
N ALA A 111 -3.92 16.35 13.41
CA ALA A 111 -2.78 16.19 14.30
C ALA A 111 -3.08 15.37 15.57
N TYR A 112 -4.35 15.05 15.84
CA TYR A 112 -4.74 14.44 17.13
C TYR A 112 -5.76 13.29 16.97
N PRO A 113 -5.52 12.28 16.11
CA PRO A 113 -6.52 11.25 15.81
C PRO A 113 -7.06 10.58 17.08
N LEU A 114 -8.37 10.45 17.20
CA LEU A 114 -8.98 9.76 18.34
C LEU A 114 -8.84 8.25 18.18
N MET A 115 -8.44 7.56 19.27
CA MET A 115 -8.31 6.10 19.29
C MET A 115 -9.66 5.38 19.24
N GLU A 116 -10.68 5.98 19.84
CA GLU A 116 -12.05 5.45 19.85
C GLU A 116 -13.02 6.38 19.10
N PRO A 117 -14.05 5.82 18.45
CA PRO A 117 -15.06 6.62 17.75
C PRO A 117 -15.87 7.48 18.73
N PRO A 118 -15.89 8.82 18.59
CA PRO A 118 -16.70 9.69 19.45
C PRO A 118 -18.20 9.57 19.17
N VAL A 119 -18.56 9.08 17.98
CA VAL A 119 -19.95 8.86 17.55
C VAL A 119 -20.03 7.55 16.80
N GLU A 120 -20.86 6.62 17.25
CA GLU A 120 -21.06 5.36 16.53
C GLU A 120 -22.07 5.54 15.38
N LEU A 121 -21.90 4.73 14.34
CA LEU A 121 -22.96 4.55 13.35
C LEU A 121 -24.17 3.85 14.01
N PRO A 122 -25.40 4.11 13.55
CA PRO A 122 -26.57 3.48 14.12
C PRO A 122 -26.54 1.95 13.84
N PRO A 123 -27.20 1.11 14.65
CA PRO A 123 -27.09 -0.36 14.51
C PRO A 123 -27.48 -0.91 13.13
N GLU A 124 -28.38 -0.23 12.42
CA GLU A 124 -28.78 -0.56 11.06
C GLU A 124 -27.74 -0.22 9.98
N ALA A 125 -26.75 0.61 10.32
CA ALA A 125 -25.66 0.94 9.42
C ALA A 125 -24.67 -0.22 9.38
N ALA A 126 -24.85 -1.06 8.38
CA ALA A 126 -23.88 -2.06 7.95
C ALA A 126 -23.19 -1.59 6.66
N PRO A 127 -22.06 -2.21 6.25
CA PRO A 127 -21.51 -2.05 4.92
C PRO A 127 -22.61 -2.23 3.87
N MET A 128 -23.15 -1.12 3.36
CA MET A 128 -24.30 -1.18 2.47
C MET A 128 -23.79 -1.49 1.07
N ARG A 129 -23.73 -2.78 0.75
CA ARG A 129 -24.25 -3.25 -0.53
C ARG A 129 -25.41 -4.19 -0.25
N THR A 130 -26.61 -3.62 -0.21
CA THR A 130 -27.84 -4.42 -0.28
C THR A 130 -27.91 -5.02 -1.67
N VAL A 131 -27.77 -6.34 -1.77
CA VAL A 131 -28.12 -7.05 -3.00
C VAL A 131 -29.63 -7.11 -3.08
N ASP A 132 -30.23 -6.34 -4.01
CA ASP A 132 -31.62 -6.57 -4.38
C ASP A 132 -31.68 -7.74 -5.36
N LEU A 133 -32.02 -8.90 -4.83
CA LEU A 133 -32.09 -10.16 -5.57
C LEU A 133 -33.22 -10.18 -6.61
N SER A 134 -34.11 -9.19 -6.61
CA SER A 134 -35.06 -8.98 -7.71
C SER A 134 -34.40 -8.49 -9.00
N ALA A 135 -33.17 -7.97 -8.93
CA ALA A 135 -32.40 -7.45 -10.05
C ALA A 135 -31.29 -8.40 -10.56
N VAL A 136 -30.99 -9.49 -9.83
CA VAL A 136 -29.97 -10.47 -10.23
C VAL A 136 -30.60 -11.49 -11.17
N GLY A 137 -30.21 -11.47 -12.45
CA GLY A 137 -30.72 -12.38 -13.48
C GLY A 137 -30.36 -13.85 -13.25
N GLU A 138 -30.96 -14.74 -14.06
CA GLU A 138 -30.90 -16.23 -13.98
C GLU A 138 -29.50 -16.87 -13.91
N ARG A 139 -28.42 -16.11 -14.15
CA ARG A 139 -27.04 -16.61 -14.06
C ARG A 139 -26.49 -16.69 -12.63
N GLY A 140 -27.16 -16.04 -11.67
CA GLY A 140 -27.02 -16.33 -10.25
C GLY A 140 -25.61 -16.19 -9.65
N ILE A 141 -24.81 -15.25 -10.14
CA ILE A 141 -23.48 -14.89 -9.61
C ILE A 141 -23.55 -13.45 -9.12
N VAL A 142 -23.16 -13.21 -7.86
CA VAL A 142 -23.05 -11.86 -7.28
C VAL A 142 -21.76 -11.79 -6.47
N SER A 143 -20.92 -10.79 -6.76
CA SER A 143 -19.69 -10.50 -6.00
C SER A 143 -19.97 -9.43 -4.93
N LEU A 144 -19.51 -9.67 -3.69
CA LEU A 144 -19.83 -8.87 -2.51
C LEU A 144 -18.60 -8.57 -1.67
N ALA A 145 -18.61 -7.42 -1.00
CA ALA A 145 -17.61 -7.07 0.01
C ALA A 145 -17.80 -7.90 1.28
N ALA A 146 -16.70 -8.11 2.02
CA ALA A 146 -16.76 -8.60 3.40
C ALA A 146 -17.75 -7.76 4.24
N GLY A 147 -18.63 -8.44 4.99
CA GLY A 147 -19.65 -7.77 5.81
C GLY A 147 -20.90 -7.26 5.05
N SER A 148 -21.05 -7.55 3.76
CA SER A 148 -22.28 -7.23 3.01
C SER A 148 -23.51 -7.92 3.60
N LEU A 149 -24.64 -7.19 3.69
CA LEU A 149 -25.91 -7.76 4.12
C LEU A 149 -26.76 -8.25 2.93
N VAL A 150 -27.27 -9.46 3.06
CA VAL A 150 -28.23 -10.04 2.11
C VAL A 150 -29.64 -9.63 2.51
N ARG A 151 -30.36 -9.02 1.57
CA ARG A 151 -31.77 -8.66 1.73
C ARG A 151 -32.63 -9.46 0.75
N LEU A 152 -33.64 -10.15 1.27
CA LEU A 152 -34.61 -10.87 0.47
C LEU A 152 -35.91 -10.07 0.37
N THR A 153 -36.44 -9.96 -0.85
CA THR A 153 -37.72 -9.33 -1.13
C THR A 153 -38.56 -10.29 -1.96
N ALA A 154 -39.87 -10.28 -1.73
CA ALA A 154 -40.83 -11.05 -2.51
C ALA A 154 -42.07 -10.21 -2.74
N THR A 155 -42.72 -10.42 -3.88
CA THR A 155 -43.99 -9.77 -4.22
C THR A 155 -45.01 -10.84 -4.57
N ASP A 156 -46.24 -10.62 -4.11
CA ASP A 156 -47.40 -11.43 -4.48
C ASP A 156 -48.54 -10.47 -4.82
N VAL A 157 -49.14 -10.65 -6.02
CA VAL A 157 -50.20 -9.76 -6.52
C VAL A 157 -51.54 -10.04 -5.83
N GLY A 158 -51.68 -11.20 -5.19
CA GLY A 158 -52.91 -11.66 -4.56
C GLY A 158 -52.99 -11.32 -3.07
N VAL A 159 -52.84 -12.36 -2.24
CA VAL A 159 -53.04 -12.28 -0.79
C VAL A 159 -51.85 -11.67 -0.04
N GLY A 160 -50.74 -11.46 -0.76
CA GLY A 160 -49.48 -10.99 -0.22
C GLY A 160 -48.61 -12.14 0.29
N VAL A 161 -47.33 -11.83 0.46
CA VAL A 161 -46.33 -12.76 1.00
C VAL A 161 -46.53 -12.93 2.52
N ASP A 162 -46.43 -14.16 3.01
CA ASP A 162 -46.38 -14.49 4.44
C ASP A 162 -44.94 -14.53 4.93
N LYS A 163 -44.11 -15.41 4.34
CA LYS A 163 -42.72 -15.64 4.76
C LYS A 163 -41.80 -15.88 3.57
N ILE A 164 -40.53 -15.50 3.74
CA ILE A 164 -39.43 -15.94 2.87
C ILE A 164 -38.56 -16.88 3.68
N PHE A 165 -38.15 -17.99 3.07
CA PHE A 165 -37.24 -18.97 3.63
C PHE A 165 -35.94 -18.94 2.84
N TYR A 166 -34.81 -19.13 3.52
CA TYR A 166 -33.49 -19.25 2.90
C TYR A 166 -32.63 -20.29 3.62
N ARG A 167 -31.62 -20.82 2.95
CA ARG A 167 -30.54 -21.61 3.55
C ARG A 167 -29.22 -21.35 2.83
N LEU A 168 -28.12 -21.54 3.54
CA LEU A 168 -26.76 -21.38 3.01
C LEU A 168 -26.06 -22.75 2.98
N ASP A 169 -25.31 -23.03 1.92
CA ASP A 169 -24.49 -24.23 1.71
C ASP A 169 -25.22 -25.56 2.00
N GLY A 170 -26.53 -25.62 1.72
CA GLY A 170 -27.35 -26.81 1.95
C GLY A 170 -27.72 -27.08 3.41
N GLY A 171 -27.51 -26.11 4.31
CA GLY A 171 -27.90 -26.19 5.72
C GLY A 171 -29.40 -26.13 5.99
N GLU A 172 -29.75 -25.82 7.24
CA GLU A 172 -31.15 -25.71 7.68
C GLU A 172 -31.88 -24.52 7.04
N TRP A 173 -33.19 -24.67 6.83
CA TRP A 173 -34.04 -23.59 6.34
C TRP A 173 -34.36 -22.59 7.45
N LEU A 174 -33.97 -21.35 7.24
CA LEU A 174 -34.22 -20.21 8.12
C LEU A 174 -35.34 -19.34 7.56
N VAL A 175 -36.11 -18.73 8.45
CA VAL A 175 -37.08 -17.69 8.08
C VAL A 175 -36.34 -16.37 7.97
N TYR A 176 -36.48 -15.68 6.86
CA TYR A 176 -35.96 -14.34 6.69
C TYR A 176 -36.81 -13.34 7.49
N SER A 177 -36.18 -12.70 8.47
CA SER A 177 -36.79 -11.66 9.31
C SER A 177 -36.17 -10.28 9.07
N GLU A 178 -34.88 -10.23 8.80
CA GLU A 178 -34.08 -9.02 8.61
C GLU A 178 -32.86 -9.32 7.74
N PRO A 179 -32.22 -8.31 7.14
CA PRO A 179 -30.97 -8.49 6.40
C PRO A 179 -29.90 -9.16 7.27
N PHE A 180 -29.11 -10.06 6.68
CA PHE A 180 -28.12 -10.87 7.41
C PHE A 180 -26.77 -10.87 6.70
N ALA A 181 -25.69 -10.98 7.47
CA ALA A 181 -24.33 -11.08 6.94
C ALA A 181 -24.04 -12.48 6.39
N LEU A 182 -23.19 -12.57 5.38
CA LEU A 182 -22.68 -13.85 4.89
C LEU A 182 -21.54 -14.36 5.78
N PRO A 183 -21.35 -15.69 5.90
CA PRO A 183 -20.17 -16.26 6.53
C PRO A 183 -18.88 -15.78 5.83
N ASP A 184 -17.77 -15.69 6.57
CA ASP A 184 -16.43 -15.39 6.03
C ASP A 184 -15.92 -16.54 5.15
N LYS A 185 -16.45 -16.62 3.93
CA LYS A 185 -16.08 -17.57 2.89
C LYS A 185 -16.08 -16.86 1.56
N SER A 186 -15.12 -17.17 0.69
CA SER A 186 -15.05 -16.60 -0.66
C SER A 186 -16.22 -17.02 -1.57
N VAL A 187 -16.91 -18.13 -1.27
CA VAL A 187 -18.07 -18.61 -2.03
C VAL A 187 -19.15 -19.14 -1.08
N VAL A 188 -20.39 -18.71 -1.28
CA VAL A 188 -21.57 -19.19 -0.54
C VAL A 188 -22.70 -19.53 -1.51
N ARG A 189 -23.26 -20.74 -1.40
CA ARG A 189 -24.46 -21.11 -2.14
C ARG A 189 -25.71 -20.83 -1.31
N MET A 190 -26.57 -19.94 -1.77
CA MET A 190 -27.84 -19.65 -1.12
C MET A 190 -29.01 -20.26 -1.90
N GLU A 191 -29.94 -20.88 -1.19
CA GLU A 191 -31.22 -21.32 -1.74
C GLU A 191 -32.35 -20.61 -0.99
N TYR A 192 -33.41 -20.19 -1.71
CA TYR A 192 -34.51 -19.42 -1.12
C TYR A 192 -35.85 -19.69 -1.80
N TYR A 193 -36.95 -19.48 -1.07
CA TYR A 193 -38.32 -19.49 -1.58
C TYR A 193 -39.27 -18.70 -0.66
N ALA A 194 -40.29 -18.07 -1.24
CA ALA A 194 -41.38 -17.42 -0.55
C ALA A 194 -42.64 -18.30 -0.41
N VAL A 195 -43.45 -17.98 0.59
CA VAL A 195 -44.76 -18.57 0.88
C VAL A 195 -45.77 -17.45 1.04
N ASP A 196 -46.94 -17.56 0.42
CA ASP A 196 -48.04 -16.59 0.56
C ASP A 196 -48.91 -16.86 1.82
N LYS A 197 -49.86 -15.98 2.11
CA LYS A 197 -50.76 -16.11 3.29
C LYS A 197 -51.73 -17.29 3.24
N LEU A 198 -51.82 -17.99 2.11
CA LEU A 198 -52.64 -19.21 1.96
C LEU A 198 -51.77 -20.48 1.97
N GLY A 199 -50.46 -20.34 2.13
CA GLY A 199 -49.52 -21.46 2.18
C GLY A 199 -49.01 -21.93 0.82
N ASN A 200 -49.30 -21.20 -0.27
CA ASN A 200 -48.74 -21.51 -1.58
C ASN A 200 -47.24 -21.19 -1.58
N LYS A 201 -46.42 -22.14 -2.05
CA LYS A 201 -44.95 -22.02 -2.09
C LYS A 201 -44.49 -21.77 -3.52
N GLU A 202 -43.56 -20.85 -3.70
CA GLU A 202 -42.87 -20.74 -4.98
C GLU A 202 -41.84 -21.87 -5.18
N PRO A 203 -41.39 -22.13 -6.42
CA PRO A 203 -40.25 -23.00 -6.67
C PRO A 203 -38.99 -22.49 -5.97
N GLN A 204 -38.18 -23.40 -5.43
CA GLN A 204 -36.89 -23.06 -4.84
C GLN A 204 -35.96 -22.46 -5.90
N ARG A 205 -35.35 -21.34 -5.54
CA ARG A 205 -34.32 -20.68 -6.34
C ARG A 205 -32.97 -20.88 -5.67
N ALA A 206 -31.91 -20.84 -6.47
CA ALA A 206 -30.54 -20.94 -6.00
C ALA A 206 -29.69 -19.80 -6.57
N LEU A 207 -28.72 -19.35 -5.78
CA LEU A 207 -27.77 -18.29 -6.09
C LEU A 207 -26.39 -18.70 -5.58
N THR A 208 -25.35 -18.40 -6.34
CA THR A 208 -23.96 -18.49 -5.88
C THR A 208 -23.45 -17.08 -5.62
N LEU A 209 -23.07 -16.82 -4.38
CA LEU A 209 -22.50 -15.56 -3.92
C LEU A 209 -20.99 -15.74 -3.85
N TYR A 210 -20.24 -14.84 -4.46
CA TYR A 210 -18.80 -14.73 -4.29
C TYR A 210 -18.55 -13.55 -3.33
N LEU A 211 -17.77 -13.76 -2.29
CA LEU A 211 -17.26 -12.64 -1.50
C LEU A 211 -15.84 -12.38 -1.93
N ASP A 212 -15.58 -11.14 -2.35
CA ASP A 212 -14.22 -10.67 -2.49
C ASP A 212 -13.74 -10.18 -1.13
N ILE A 213 -12.76 -10.89 -0.61
CA ILE A 213 -12.16 -10.67 0.70
C ILE A 213 -10.64 -10.50 0.58
N GLN A 214 -10.10 -10.46 -0.63
CA GLN A 214 -8.68 -10.30 -0.85
C GLN A 214 -8.41 -8.82 -1.17
N PRO A 215 -7.41 -8.20 -0.56
CA PRO A 215 -6.99 -6.88 -0.99
C PRO A 215 -6.31 -6.96 -2.38
N PRO A 216 -6.32 -5.87 -3.14
CA PRO A 216 -5.58 -5.78 -4.39
C PRO A 216 -4.07 -5.87 -4.15
N VAL A 217 -3.28 -6.17 -5.17
CA VAL A 217 -1.81 -6.09 -5.12
C VAL A 217 -1.33 -5.02 -6.09
N THR A 218 -0.67 -3.99 -5.56
CA THR A 218 -0.11 -2.92 -6.40
C THR A 218 1.41 -3.05 -6.55
N ARG A 219 1.91 -2.68 -7.74
CA ARG A 219 3.34 -2.50 -8.01
C ARG A 219 3.61 -1.15 -8.68
N ILE A 220 4.81 -0.63 -8.46
CA ILE A 220 5.32 0.53 -9.18
C ILE A 220 6.14 0.10 -10.40
N VAL A 221 5.90 0.73 -11.54
CA VAL A 221 6.57 0.46 -12.83
C VAL A 221 7.23 1.74 -13.30
N ALA A 222 8.54 1.68 -13.60
CA ALA A 222 9.30 2.79 -14.14
C ALA A 222 9.25 2.76 -15.68
N GLY A 223 8.95 3.90 -16.29
CA GLY A 223 9.15 4.13 -17.72
C GLY A 223 10.57 4.60 -18.04
N ASP A 224 10.81 5.01 -19.28
CA ASP A 224 12.11 5.52 -19.70
C ASP A 224 12.24 7.04 -19.45
N PRO A 225 13.44 7.54 -19.14
CA PRO A 225 14.69 6.80 -18.92
C PRO A 225 14.79 6.27 -17.48
N HIS A 226 15.23 5.04 -17.27
CA HIS A 226 15.61 4.55 -15.94
C HIS A 226 16.83 3.62 -16.04
N TYR A 227 17.46 3.34 -14.91
CA TYR A 227 18.58 2.43 -14.82
C TYR A 227 18.50 1.63 -13.52
N TYR A 228 18.60 0.31 -13.61
CA TYR A 228 18.79 -0.55 -12.44
C TYR A 228 20.29 -0.79 -12.25
N ALA A 229 20.82 -0.35 -11.11
CA ALA A 229 22.20 -0.64 -10.73
C ALA A 229 22.34 -2.09 -10.25
N ASP A 230 23.57 -2.61 -10.29
CA ASP A 230 23.89 -3.99 -9.86
C ASP A 230 23.54 -4.26 -8.39
N ASP A 231 23.42 -3.21 -7.56
CA ASP A 231 22.99 -3.28 -6.17
C ASP A 231 21.46 -3.24 -5.97
N GLY A 232 20.70 -3.31 -7.08
CA GLY A 232 19.24 -3.31 -7.10
C GLY A 232 18.61 -1.92 -7.02
N ARG A 233 19.39 -0.83 -6.95
CA ARG A 233 18.83 0.53 -6.91
C ARG A 233 18.23 0.93 -8.24
N LEU A 234 17.01 1.44 -8.18
CA LEU A 234 16.34 2.08 -9.30
C LEU A 234 16.76 3.55 -9.39
N TRP A 235 17.57 3.86 -10.40
CA TRP A 235 17.96 5.21 -10.78
C TRP A 235 17.00 5.78 -11.82
N ALA A 236 16.61 7.02 -11.62
CA ALA A 236 15.66 7.73 -12.46
C ALA A 236 16.03 9.21 -12.58
N THR A 237 15.44 9.87 -13.56
CA THR A 237 15.55 11.31 -13.78
C THR A 237 14.23 11.99 -13.41
N SER A 238 14.22 13.31 -13.36
CA SER A 238 12.99 14.12 -13.28
C SER A 238 12.02 13.90 -14.46
N HIS A 239 12.46 13.25 -15.54
CA HIS A 239 11.65 12.94 -16.73
C HIS A 239 11.11 11.51 -16.75
N THR A 240 11.51 10.65 -15.81
CA THR A 240 11.10 9.25 -15.75
C THR A 240 9.65 9.15 -15.26
N PRO A 241 8.70 8.66 -16.08
CA PRO A 241 7.33 8.47 -15.63
C PRO A 241 7.23 7.17 -14.81
N PHE A 242 6.47 7.22 -13.72
CA PHE A 242 6.15 6.09 -12.88
C PHE A 242 4.66 5.80 -12.94
N GLU A 243 4.34 4.53 -13.16
CA GLU A 243 2.97 4.02 -13.17
C GLU A 243 2.75 3.12 -11.95
N LEU A 244 1.56 3.20 -11.36
CA LEU A 244 1.10 2.23 -10.38
C LEU A 244 0.11 1.30 -11.04
N VAL A 245 0.41 0.01 -10.99
CA VAL A 245 -0.39 -1.04 -11.60
C VAL A 245 -0.90 -1.93 -10.48
N SER A 246 -2.22 -2.01 -10.36
CA SER A 246 -2.90 -2.88 -9.41
C SER A 246 -3.49 -4.08 -10.14
N ASP A 247 -3.29 -5.26 -9.56
CA ASP A 247 -3.94 -6.50 -9.96
C ASP A 247 -4.91 -6.94 -8.87
N ASP A 248 -6.10 -7.38 -9.27
CA ASP A 248 -7.20 -7.73 -8.36
C ASP A 248 -8.29 -8.53 -9.08
N GLU A 249 -8.85 -9.55 -8.41
CA GLU A 249 -9.90 -10.40 -8.99
C GLU A 249 -11.22 -9.62 -9.22
N SER A 250 -11.48 -8.54 -8.48
CA SER A 250 -12.62 -7.64 -8.71
C SER A 250 -12.44 -6.65 -9.86
N GLY A 251 -11.21 -6.47 -10.33
CA GLY A 251 -10.84 -5.49 -11.34
C GLY A 251 -10.27 -4.19 -10.76
N THR A 252 -10.81 -3.03 -11.16
CA THR A 252 -10.13 -1.74 -10.97
C THR A 252 -10.16 -1.25 -9.52
N ALA A 253 -9.01 -1.28 -8.84
CA ALA A 253 -8.80 -0.66 -7.54
C ALA A 253 -8.50 0.84 -7.64
N ASN A 254 -8.86 1.60 -6.59
CA ASN A 254 -8.40 2.98 -6.39
C ASN A 254 -7.01 2.94 -5.75
N ILE A 255 -6.00 3.46 -6.44
CA ILE A 255 -4.63 3.50 -5.95
C ILE A 255 -4.33 4.89 -5.35
N PHE A 256 -3.62 4.91 -4.23
CA PHE A 256 -3.13 6.08 -3.53
C PHE A 256 -1.62 6.01 -3.39
N TYR A 257 -0.93 7.15 -3.47
CA TYR A 257 0.51 7.22 -3.29
C TYR A 257 0.96 8.52 -2.62
N ARG A 258 2.14 8.51 -2.01
CA ARG A 258 2.84 9.69 -1.51
C ARG A 258 4.34 9.56 -1.77
N ILE A 259 5.03 10.69 -1.71
CA ILE A 259 6.49 10.80 -1.91
C ILE A 259 7.07 11.53 -0.71
N ASP A 260 8.14 10.98 -0.12
CA ASP A 260 8.92 11.53 1.01
C ASP A 260 8.05 11.97 2.19
N GLU A 261 7.18 11.07 2.68
CA GLU A 261 6.26 11.33 3.79
C GLU A 261 5.30 12.52 3.55
N GLY A 262 5.17 12.95 2.30
CA GLY A 262 4.20 13.96 1.88
C GLY A 262 2.76 13.48 1.97
N GLU A 263 1.83 14.33 1.53
CA GLU A 263 0.41 14.01 1.55
C GLU A 263 0.07 12.86 0.59
N TRP A 264 -0.85 11.98 1.01
CA TRP A 264 -1.43 10.93 0.18
C TRP A 264 -2.26 11.52 -0.97
N ARG A 265 -2.03 11.04 -2.18
CA ARG A 265 -2.68 11.50 -3.42
C ARG A 265 -3.33 10.33 -4.13
N ALA A 266 -4.50 10.57 -4.72
CA ALA A 266 -5.11 9.60 -5.62
C ALA A 266 -4.29 9.48 -6.91
N TYR A 267 -3.94 8.26 -7.28
CA TYR A 267 -3.32 7.96 -8.56
C TYR A 267 -4.35 8.12 -9.68
N SER A 268 -4.02 8.97 -10.65
CA SER A 268 -4.88 9.28 -11.81
C SER A 268 -4.18 9.10 -13.15
N GLY A 269 -2.91 8.68 -13.11
CA GLY A 269 -2.03 8.50 -14.26
C GLY A 269 -0.58 8.59 -13.84
N ALA A 270 0.32 8.35 -14.80
CA ALA A 270 1.76 8.37 -14.56
C ALA A 270 2.23 9.68 -13.88
N PHE A 271 3.17 9.57 -12.96
CA PHE A 271 3.76 10.70 -12.23
C PHE A 271 5.28 10.68 -12.30
N THR A 272 5.93 11.81 -12.01
CA THR A 272 7.40 11.89 -11.89
C THR A 272 7.79 12.20 -10.46
N ILE A 273 9.06 11.99 -10.11
CA ILE A 273 9.60 12.28 -8.78
C ILE A 273 10.04 13.76 -8.71
N PRO A 274 9.36 14.62 -7.94
CA PRO A 274 9.74 16.00 -7.76
C PRO A 274 10.85 16.13 -6.70
N GLY A 275 11.59 17.24 -6.75
CA GLY A 275 12.55 17.57 -5.69
C GLY A 275 14.02 17.49 -6.12
N PRO A 276 14.96 17.57 -5.15
CA PRO A 276 16.40 17.53 -5.42
C PRO A 276 16.86 16.17 -5.94
N GLU A 277 18.14 16.01 -6.23
CA GLU A 277 18.74 14.70 -6.48
C GLU A 277 18.89 13.90 -5.18
N GLY A 278 18.98 12.59 -5.29
CA GLY A 278 19.12 11.67 -4.15
C GLY A 278 17.95 10.69 -4.03
N PRO A 279 17.88 9.96 -2.90
CA PRO A 279 16.85 8.97 -2.68
C PRO A 279 15.50 9.62 -2.34
N HIS A 280 14.45 9.12 -2.97
CA HIS A 280 13.06 9.47 -2.71
C HIS A 280 12.26 8.22 -2.34
N LYS A 281 11.53 8.27 -1.23
CA LYS A 281 10.66 7.17 -0.80
C LYS A 281 9.27 7.37 -1.39
N VAL A 282 8.81 6.42 -2.20
CA VAL A 282 7.44 6.38 -2.70
C VAL A 282 6.68 5.31 -1.94
N GLU A 283 5.58 5.69 -1.32
CA GLU A 283 4.68 4.77 -0.63
C GLU A 283 3.34 4.74 -1.35
N TYR A 284 2.75 3.57 -1.49
CA TYR A 284 1.50 3.39 -2.23
C TYR A 284 0.64 2.27 -1.64
N TYR A 285 -0.67 2.38 -1.80
CA TYR A 285 -1.62 1.31 -1.50
C TYR A 285 -2.86 1.46 -2.38
N ALA A 286 -3.60 0.39 -2.59
CA ALA A 286 -4.83 0.34 -3.33
C ALA A 286 -6.00 -0.22 -2.50
N ILE A 287 -7.19 0.13 -2.95
CA ILE A 287 -8.46 -0.30 -2.38
C ILE A 287 -9.35 -0.76 -3.53
N ASP A 288 -9.79 -2.00 -3.49
CA ASP A 288 -10.62 -2.59 -4.54
C ASP A 288 -12.05 -1.99 -4.60
N LEU A 289 -12.89 -2.54 -5.48
CA LEU A 289 -14.30 -2.13 -5.62
C LEU A 289 -15.19 -2.56 -4.44
N TYR A 290 -14.64 -3.32 -3.49
CA TYR A 290 -15.33 -3.91 -2.34
C TYR A 290 -14.81 -3.37 -1.00
N GLY A 291 -13.83 -2.47 -1.01
CA GLY A 291 -13.26 -1.84 0.19
C GLY A 291 -12.13 -2.63 0.84
N ASN A 292 -11.65 -3.72 0.23
CA ASN A 292 -10.46 -4.42 0.70
C ASN A 292 -9.23 -3.55 0.38
N ARG A 293 -8.45 -3.25 1.41
CA ARG A 293 -7.28 -2.36 1.33
C ARG A 293 -6.00 -3.15 1.54
N GLU A 294 -5.02 -2.97 0.66
CA GLU A 294 -3.70 -3.59 0.83
C GLU A 294 -2.87 -2.92 1.93
N ALA A 295 -1.82 -3.62 2.37
CA ALA A 295 -0.79 -3.02 3.20
C ALA A 295 -0.06 -1.92 2.42
N VAL A 296 0.47 -0.90 3.12
CA VAL A 296 1.25 0.15 2.45
C VAL A 296 2.53 -0.46 1.89
N GLN A 297 2.66 -0.41 0.57
CA GLN A 297 3.86 -0.76 -0.17
C GLN A 297 4.80 0.43 -0.21
N SER A 298 6.11 0.17 -0.37
CA SER A 298 7.09 1.23 -0.52
C SER A 298 8.23 0.87 -1.47
N ALA A 299 8.78 1.89 -2.14
CA ALA A 299 9.94 1.79 -3.00
C ALA A 299 10.84 3.02 -2.83
N VAL A 300 12.16 2.84 -2.98
CA VAL A 300 13.12 3.94 -2.97
C VAL A 300 13.64 4.17 -4.38
N ILE A 301 13.53 5.39 -4.86
CA ILE A 301 13.94 5.82 -6.21
C ILE A 301 15.10 6.80 -6.07
N TRP A 302 16.22 6.51 -6.71
CA TRP A 302 17.41 7.35 -6.71
C TRP A 302 17.36 8.32 -7.89
N LYS A 303 17.12 9.59 -7.60
CA LYS A 303 17.02 10.63 -8.62
C LYS A 303 18.39 11.20 -8.95
N ASP A 304 18.78 11.16 -10.22
CA ASP A 304 20.00 11.75 -10.76
C ASP A 304 19.68 12.50 -12.07
N ASP A 305 19.80 13.82 -12.06
CA ASP A 305 19.66 14.67 -13.25
C ASP A 305 21.03 15.19 -13.72
N SER A 306 22.12 14.80 -13.05
CA SER A 306 23.46 15.36 -13.24
C SER A 306 24.17 14.68 -14.40
N ALA A 307 24.54 15.48 -15.39
CA ALA A 307 25.37 14.99 -16.49
C ALA A 307 26.81 14.69 -16.02
N PRO A 308 27.44 13.62 -16.52
CA PRO A 308 28.84 13.36 -16.22
C PRO A 308 29.76 14.46 -16.77
N SER A 309 30.88 14.72 -16.11
CA SER A 309 31.96 15.59 -16.60
C SER A 309 33.19 14.79 -17.03
N THR A 310 33.97 15.30 -17.98
CA THR A 310 35.22 14.68 -18.41
C THR A 310 36.36 15.67 -18.30
N GLU A 311 37.43 15.28 -17.61
CA GLU A 311 38.68 16.04 -17.54
C GLU A 311 39.77 15.33 -18.35
N ALA A 312 40.52 16.09 -19.14
CA ALA A 312 41.65 15.57 -19.90
C ALA A 312 42.91 15.54 -19.01
N ALA A 313 43.49 14.35 -18.82
CA ALA A 313 44.80 14.18 -18.19
C ALA A 313 45.83 13.79 -19.24
N ALA A 314 46.92 14.55 -19.35
CA ALA A 314 48.12 14.14 -20.08
C ALA A 314 49.09 13.49 -19.09
N GLN A 315 49.51 12.24 -19.32
CA GLN A 315 50.68 11.67 -18.66
C GLN A 315 51.94 12.33 -19.26
N GLU A 316 52.71 13.06 -18.47
CA GLU A 316 54.08 13.43 -18.85
C GLU A 316 54.89 12.13 -19.00
N GLY A 317 55.22 11.76 -20.24
CA GLY A 317 55.94 10.53 -20.54
C GLY A 317 55.96 10.13 -22.02
N GLY A 318 55.13 10.76 -22.87
CA GLY A 318 55.30 10.68 -24.31
C GLY A 318 56.40 11.64 -24.76
N GLU A 319 57.53 11.13 -25.23
CA GLU A 319 58.55 11.95 -25.89
C GLU A 319 57.90 12.78 -27.02
N SER A 320 58.08 14.10 -26.94
CA SER A 320 57.63 15.03 -27.97
C SER A 320 58.40 14.77 -29.28
N PRO A 321 57.76 14.60 -30.44
CA PRO A 321 58.44 14.32 -31.71
C PRO A 321 59.23 15.52 -32.28
N PHE A 322 59.33 16.63 -31.56
CA PHE A 322 60.03 17.84 -32.00
C PHE A 322 60.92 18.39 -30.88
N GLU A 323 62.14 17.88 -30.79
CA GLU A 323 63.18 18.43 -29.95
C GLU A 323 64.17 19.24 -30.82
N GLN A 324 64.09 20.57 -30.75
CA GLN A 324 65.19 21.46 -31.14
C GLN A 324 65.86 21.96 -29.86
N PRO A 325 67.21 21.99 -29.78
CA PRO A 325 67.87 22.38 -28.55
C PRO A 325 67.90 23.90 -28.44
N ALA A 326 67.46 24.42 -27.28
CA ALA A 326 67.78 25.76 -26.82
C ALA A 326 68.73 25.66 -25.61
N PRO A 327 69.63 26.64 -25.42
CA PRO A 327 70.83 26.48 -24.58
C PRO A 327 70.58 26.74 -23.10
N GLU A 328 71.45 26.12 -22.30
CA GLU A 328 71.57 26.23 -20.84
C GLU A 328 71.82 27.66 -20.34
N GLU A 329 71.19 28.04 -19.22
CA GLU A 329 71.79 28.89 -18.18
C GLU A 329 71.03 28.77 -16.83
N GLN A 330 71.65 28.00 -15.92
CA GLN A 330 71.90 28.13 -14.46
C GLN A 330 71.09 29.05 -13.47
N PRO A 331 71.16 28.80 -12.14
CA PRO A 331 69.98 28.68 -11.25
C PRO A 331 69.94 29.62 -10.02
N GLU A 332 68.92 29.41 -9.17
CA GLU A 332 68.89 29.50 -7.68
C GLU A 332 67.81 30.40 -7.04
N GLY A 333 67.13 29.86 -6.03
CA GLY A 333 66.44 30.62 -4.97
C GLY A 333 65.34 29.82 -4.24
N PRO A 334 65.34 29.67 -2.89
CA PRO A 334 64.96 28.41 -2.25
C PRO A 334 63.56 28.35 -1.61
N GLU A 335 63.21 27.09 -1.31
CA GLU A 335 62.05 26.53 -0.61
C GLU A 335 61.73 27.16 0.75
N SER A 336 60.44 27.13 1.14
CA SER A 336 60.01 27.24 2.54
C SER A 336 59.10 26.07 2.90
N GLN A 337 59.52 25.39 3.95
CA GLN A 337 59.03 24.13 4.50
C GLN A 337 57.66 24.24 5.18
N ALA A 338 56.88 23.16 5.08
CA ALA A 338 55.84 22.78 6.04
C ALA A 338 56.45 22.17 7.31
N PRO A 339 55.67 22.06 8.39
CA PRO A 339 55.75 20.85 9.21
C PRO A 339 54.38 20.22 9.45
N ALA A 340 54.37 18.88 9.44
CA ALA A 340 53.28 18.01 9.89
C ALA A 340 53.60 17.48 11.32
N PRO A 341 52.83 16.53 11.90
CA PRO A 341 52.00 16.73 13.08
C PRO A 341 52.51 15.99 14.34
N SER A 342 51.82 16.15 15.47
CA SER A 342 52.02 15.34 16.68
C SER A 342 50.69 14.82 17.23
N GLU A 343 50.59 13.49 17.31
CA GLU A 343 49.52 12.69 17.95
C GLU A 343 49.69 12.60 19.50
N PRO A 344 48.99 11.69 20.23
CA PRO A 344 47.65 11.88 20.80
C PRO A 344 47.66 11.79 22.35
N VAL A 345 46.56 12.17 23.01
CA VAL A 345 46.37 11.87 24.45
C VAL A 345 44.99 11.26 24.70
N SER A 346 45.02 10.23 25.55
CA SER A 346 44.03 9.20 25.82
C SER A 346 42.85 9.63 26.71
N GLN A 347 41.66 9.16 26.29
CA GLN A 347 40.48 8.64 27.00
C GLN A 347 40.20 8.99 28.48
N THR A 348 38.93 9.32 28.74
CA THR A 348 38.20 8.85 29.92
C THR A 348 36.77 8.54 29.50
N GLU A 349 36.44 7.24 29.44
CA GLU A 349 35.11 6.70 29.13
C GLU A 349 34.20 6.81 30.36
N ALA A 350 33.00 7.34 30.17
CA ALA A 350 31.89 7.19 31.10
C ALA A 350 31.01 6.04 30.59
N GLN A 351 30.88 4.98 31.40
CA GLN A 351 29.97 3.87 31.16
C GLN A 351 28.52 4.34 31.30
N THR A 352 27.85 4.55 30.17
CA THR A 352 26.40 4.48 30.06
C THR A 352 26.02 3.05 29.71
N THR A 353 25.26 2.39 30.59
CA THR A 353 24.59 1.12 30.28
C THR A 353 23.59 1.36 29.15
N GLU A 354 23.85 0.81 27.97
CA GLU A 354 22.91 0.78 26.85
C GLU A 354 21.65 -0.01 27.25
N PRO A 355 20.44 0.43 26.85
CA PRO A 355 19.24 -0.38 27.00
C PRO A 355 19.36 -1.64 26.13
N ALA A 356 18.73 -2.74 26.57
CA ALA A 356 18.66 -3.97 25.78
C ALA A 356 18.10 -3.65 24.37
N GLN A 357 18.92 -3.80 23.34
CA GLN A 357 18.48 -3.65 21.96
C GLN A 357 17.46 -4.73 21.64
N VAL A 358 16.27 -4.34 21.18
CA VAL A 358 15.28 -5.26 20.62
C VAL A 358 15.92 -5.93 19.40
N THR A 359 16.01 -7.26 19.45
CA THR A 359 16.48 -8.08 18.33
C THR A 359 15.31 -8.44 17.45
N PHE A 360 15.57 -8.62 16.16
CA PHE A 360 14.61 -9.05 15.16
C PHE A 360 15.18 -10.24 14.39
N ARG A 361 14.29 -11.04 13.80
CA ARG A 361 14.62 -12.21 12.99
C ARG A 361 13.90 -12.14 11.65
N VAL A 362 14.66 -12.26 10.55
CA VAL A 362 14.12 -12.36 9.19
C VAL A 362 14.31 -13.78 8.69
N THR A 363 13.23 -14.44 8.30
CA THR A 363 13.21 -15.86 7.97
C THR A 363 12.53 -16.06 6.62
N LEU A 364 13.22 -16.66 5.66
CA LEU A 364 12.57 -17.16 4.45
C LEU A 364 11.87 -18.47 4.80
N THR A 365 10.55 -18.51 4.72
CA THR A 365 9.73 -19.67 5.12
C THR A 365 9.19 -20.45 3.93
N ARG A 366 9.07 -19.81 2.76
CA ARG A 366 8.59 -20.44 1.53
C ARG A 366 9.40 -19.98 0.32
N ALA A 367 9.64 -20.89 -0.62
CA ALA A 367 10.12 -20.61 -1.97
C ALA A 367 9.58 -21.72 -2.88
N GLU A 368 8.64 -21.37 -3.77
CA GLU A 368 7.96 -22.34 -4.64
C GLU A 368 7.79 -21.79 -6.06
N LEU A 369 7.81 -22.69 -7.05
CA LEU A 369 7.47 -22.36 -8.43
C LEU A 369 5.94 -22.48 -8.60
N VAL A 370 5.27 -21.36 -8.81
CA VAL A 370 3.80 -21.27 -8.95
C VAL A 370 3.37 -21.58 -10.38
N GLU A 371 4.04 -20.94 -11.34
CA GLU A 371 3.73 -21.08 -12.77
C GLU A 371 5.01 -21.26 -13.57
N ASN A 372 4.94 -22.03 -14.66
CA ASN A 372 6.03 -22.15 -15.61
C ASN A 372 5.48 -22.38 -17.01
N HIS A 373 5.48 -21.32 -17.79
CA HIS A 373 5.04 -21.24 -19.17
C HIS A 373 6.22 -21.30 -20.15
N GLY A 374 7.15 -22.23 -19.89
CA GLY A 374 8.12 -22.68 -20.89
C GLY A 374 9.48 -21.99 -20.84
N VAL A 375 9.87 -21.47 -19.66
CA VAL A 375 11.20 -20.87 -19.37
C VAL A 375 12.26 -21.97 -19.17
N GLY A 376 11.92 -23.04 -18.46
CA GLY A 376 12.86 -24.14 -18.24
C GLY A 376 12.64 -24.85 -16.90
N SER A 377 13.59 -25.66 -16.47
CA SER A 377 13.46 -26.46 -15.24
C SER A 377 14.70 -26.49 -14.36
N ASP A 378 15.82 -25.93 -14.80
CA ASP A 378 17.11 -25.99 -14.12
C ASP A 378 17.28 -24.77 -13.20
N TRP A 379 16.45 -24.74 -12.15
CA TRP A 379 16.32 -23.61 -11.24
C TRP A 379 17.38 -23.60 -10.13
N GLU A 380 18.05 -22.47 -9.99
CA GLU A 380 18.89 -22.11 -8.84
C GLU A 380 18.30 -20.90 -8.12
N LEU A 381 18.11 -21.01 -6.81
CA LEU A 381 17.61 -19.93 -5.98
C LEU A 381 18.75 -19.38 -5.11
N SER A 382 18.81 -18.07 -4.98
CA SER A 382 19.76 -17.42 -4.08
C SER A 382 19.14 -16.19 -3.44
N PHE A 383 19.78 -15.69 -2.40
CA PHE A 383 19.42 -14.43 -1.76
C PHE A 383 20.65 -13.54 -1.60
N GLN A 384 20.43 -12.24 -1.52
CA GLN A 384 21.40 -11.26 -1.06
C GLN A 384 20.76 -10.39 0.01
N LEU A 385 21.47 -10.17 1.11
CA LEU A 385 21.10 -9.26 2.17
C LEU A 385 22.21 -8.23 2.33
N ASN A 386 21.94 -6.97 2.01
CA ASN A 386 22.91 -5.87 2.05
C ASN A 386 24.25 -6.20 1.35
N GLY A 387 24.19 -6.89 0.20
CA GLY A 387 25.35 -7.29 -0.60
C GLY A 387 26.08 -8.57 -0.16
N SER A 388 25.65 -9.20 0.94
CA SER A 388 26.11 -10.53 1.35
C SER A 388 25.05 -11.59 0.99
N GLY A 389 25.42 -12.61 0.22
CA GLY A 389 24.45 -13.57 -0.32
C GLY A 389 24.74 -15.03 0.00
N GLY A 390 23.74 -15.88 -0.27
CA GLY A 390 23.82 -17.32 -0.12
C GLY A 390 22.82 -18.04 -1.02
N GLU A 391 23.01 -19.35 -1.21
CA GLU A 391 22.07 -20.19 -1.94
C GLU A 391 20.84 -20.51 -1.09
N VAL A 392 19.67 -20.57 -1.73
CA VAL A 392 18.42 -21.02 -1.13
C VAL A 392 18.12 -22.43 -1.61
N GLN A 393 18.17 -23.38 -0.68
CA GLN A 393 17.72 -24.75 -0.93
C GLN A 393 16.31 -24.89 -0.36
N THR A 394 15.32 -25.19 -1.21
CA THR A 394 13.90 -25.28 -0.79
C THR A 394 13.67 -26.33 0.31
N THR A 395 14.49 -27.40 0.34
CA THR A 395 14.48 -28.43 1.39
C THR A 395 15.01 -27.96 2.74
N SER A 396 15.68 -26.81 2.78
CA SER A 396 16.32 -26.23 3.97
C SER A 396 15.50 -25.09 4.59
N LEU A 397 14.29 -24.85 4.09
CA LEU A 397 13.37 -23.87 4.67
C LEU A 397 12.72 -24.42 5.96
N PRO A 398 12.46 -23.58 6.97
CA PRO A 398 12.69 -22.13 7.01
C PRO A 398 14.17 -21.74 7.22
N LEU A 399 14.66 -20.79 6.43
CA LEU A 399 16.03 -20.30 6.43
C LEU A 399 16.13 -18.93 7.12
N VAL A 400 16.96 -18.80 8.15
CA VAL A 400 17.22 -17.52 8.81
C VAL A 400 18.17 -16.69 7.96
N LEU A 401 17.70 -15.55 7.49
CA LEU A 401 18.47 -14.63 6.67
C LEU A 401 19.14 -13.54 7.52
N TYR A 402 18.49 -13.16 8.63
CA TYR A 402 19.00 -12.15 9.54
C TYR A 402 18.60 -12.42 10.99
N SER A 403 19.49 -12.12 11.93
CA SER A 403 19.21 -12.03 13.36
C SER A 403 20.08 -10.93 13.98
N GLY A 404 19.46 -9.92 14.57
CA GLY A 404 20.19 -8.75 15.08
C GLY A 404 19.25 -7.58 15.40
N PRO A 405 19.79 -6.42 15.84
CA PRO A 405 18.99 -5.22 16.08
C PRO A 405 18.34 -4.69 14.80
N ALA A 406 17.30 -3.86 14.90
CA ALA A 406 16.74 -3.23 13.71
C ALA A 406 17.81 -2.45 12.93
N ALA A 407 17.93 -2.74 11.64
CA ALA A 407 18.82 -2.09 10.70
C ALA A 407 18.13 -1.96 9.34
N GLU A 408 18.61 -1.08 8.47
CA GLU A 408 18.14 -1.08 7.09
C GLU A 408 18.61 -2.35 6.39
N LEU A 409 17.66 -3.18 5.94
CA LEU A 409 17.94 -4.40 5.21
C LEU A 409 17.30 -4.35 3.83
N ALA A 410 18.08 -4.60 2.80
CA ALA A 410 17.61 -4.91 1.46
C ALA A 410 17.83 -6.40 1.23
N LEU A 411 16.74 -7.17 1.25
CA LEU A 411 16.73 -8.59 0.90
C LEU A 411 16.35 -8.73 -0.57
N THR A 412 17.27 -9.21 -1.37
CA THR A 412 17.06 -9.61 -2.76
C THR A 412 16.91 -11.12 -2.82
N LEU A 413 15.82 -11.61 -3.40
CA LEU A 413 15.58 -13.03 -3.69
C LEU A 413 15.67 -13.23 -5.19
N ILE A 414 16.47 -14.20 -5.62
CA ILE A 414 16.84 -14.39 -7.02
C ILE A 414 16.46 -15.81 -7.42
N ALA A 415 15.69 -15.93 -8.50
CA ALA A 415 15.42 -17.20 -9.16
C ALA A 415 16.12 -17.18 -10.53
N THR A 416 17.03 -18.13 -10.75
CA THR A 416 17.80 -18.26 -11.99
C THR A 416 17.47 -19.58 -12.66
N GLU A 417 17.05 -19.55 -13.91
CA GLU A 417 16.99 -20.73 -14.79
C GLU A 417 18.30 -20.80 -15.57
N ARG A 418 19.03 -21.92 -15.47
CA ARG A 418 20.29 -22.09 -16.18
C ARG A 418 20.07 -22.63 -17.59
N ASP A 419 20.26 -21.75 -18.57
CA ASP A 419 20.42 -22.14 -19.97
C ASP A 419 21.89 -22.13 -20.44
N ASP A 420 22.16 -22.88 -21.52
CA ASP A 420 23.48 -23.03 -22.15
C ASP A 420 24.00 -21.73 -22.79
N ALA A 421 23.10 -20.82 -23.18
CA ALA A 421 23.46 -19.55 -23.83
C ALA A 421 23.46 -18.37 -22.84
N GLN A 422 22.33 -18.11 -22.19
CA GLN A 422 22.16 -17.05 -21.22
C GLN A 422 21.13 -17.48 -20.18
N SER A 423 21.49 -17.45 -18.90
CA SER A 423 20.55 -17.77 -17.83
C SER A 423 19.43 -16.72 -17.73
N ASP A 424 18.22 -17.19 -17.45
CA ASP A 424 17.05 -16.34 -17.21
C ASP A 424 16.96 -16.02 -15.72
N VAL A 425 16.88 -14.74 -15.38
CA VAL A 425 16.98 -14.28 -13.99
C VAL A 425 15.76 -13.44 -13.63
N GLY A 426 15.07 -13.85 -12.57
CA GLY A 426 14.04 -13.04 -11.90
C GLY A 426 14.53 -12.62 -10.52
N THR A 427 14.18 -11.39 -10.13
CA THR A 427 14.60 -10.80 -8.86
C THR A 427 13.42 -10.17 -8.13
N GLY A 428 13.20 -10.56 -6.87
CA GLY A 428 12.30 -9.90 -5.93
C GLY A 428 13.09 -9.17 -4.85
N ILE A 429 12.62 -7.99 -4.43
CA ILE A 429 13.30 -7.19 -3.41
C ILE A 429 12.33 -6.86 -2.27
N LEU A 430 12.75 -7.17 -1.04
CA LEU A 430 12.10 -6.76 0.20
C LEU A 430 13.01 -5.81 0.96
N SER A 431 12.60 -4.56 1.11
CA SER A 431 13.33 -3.54 1.88
C SER A 431 12.68 -3.37 3.25
N LEU A 432 13.42 -3.68 4.31
CA LEU A 432 13.02 -3.43 5.70
C LEU A 432 13.70 -2.16 6.21
N THR A 433 12.91 -1.08 6.28
CA THR A 433 13.32 0.20 6.85
C THR A 433 12.74 0.37 8.24
N MET A 434 13.41 1.13 9.11
CA MET A 434 12.90 1.40 10.45
C MET A 434 11.66 2.31 10.43
N PRO A 435 10.66 2.07 11.31
CA PRO A 435 10.54 0.93 12.21
C PRO A 435 10.17 -0.35 11.44
N TRP A 436 10.78 -1.49 11.79
CA TRP A 436 10.44 -2.76 11.16
C TRP A 436 8.98 -3.12 11.47
N THR A 437 8.25 -3.55 10.44
CA THR A 437 6.92 -4.11 10.61
C THR A 437 7.05 -5.62 10.78
N ILE A 438 6.60 -6.15 11.92
CA ILE A 438 6.51 -7.60 12.15
C ILE A 438 5.37 -8.13 11.28
N GLY A 439 5.60 -9.24 10.60
CA GLY A 439 4.60 -9.79 9.69
C GLY A 439 5.19 -10.72 8.66
N THR A 440 4.32 -11.12 7.74
CA THR A 440 4.63 -11.99 6.62
C THR A 440 4.60 -11.18 5.34
N TYR A 441 5.60 -11.38 4.49
CA TYR A 441 5.83 -10.67 3.24
C TYR A 441 5.94 -11.69 2.12
N ASP A 442 5.00 -11.65 1.19
CA ASP A 442 5.00 -12.50 0.01
C ASP A 442 5.59 -11.74 -1.17
N LEU A 443 6.50 -12.38 -1.90
CA LEU A 443 7.17 -11.84 -3.08
C LEU A 443 6.97 -12.79 -4.25
N GLU A 444 6.34 -12.28 -5.30
CA GLU A 444 6.28 -12.95 -6.59
C GLU A 444 7.40 -12.46 -7.50
N VAL A 445 8.17 -13.41 -8.01
CA VAL A 445 9.38 -13.20 -8.80
C VAL A 445 9.16 -13.79 -10.19
N PRO A 446 8.73 -12.98 -11.17
CA PRO A 446 8.62 -13.43 -12.55
C PRO A 446 10.00 -13.56 -13.18
N VAL A 447 10.20 -14.65 -13.90
CA VAL A 447 11.39 -14.96 -14.69
C VAL A 447 10.93 -15.08 -16.14
N TYR A 448 11.54 -14.33 -17.05
CA TYR A 448 11.15 -14.32 -18.46
C TYR A 448 12.23 -14.98 -19.29
N GLU A 449 11.81 -15.75 -20.30
CA GLU A 449 12.74 -16.33 -21.26
C GLU A 449 13.54 -15.23 -21.98
N ASP A 450 14.84 -15.46 -22.14
CA ASP A 450 15.83 -14.54 -22.70
C ASP A 450 15.90 -13.20 -21.95
N ASN A 451 15.38 -13.15 -20.72
CA ASN A 451 15.14 -11.94 -19.94
C ASN A 451 14.27 -10.88 -20.66
N VAL A 452 13.41 -11.31 -21.59
CA VAL A 452 12.54 -10.41 -22.39
C VAL A 452 11.15 -10.34 -21.75
N GLN A 453 10.89 -9.28 -20.97
CA GLN A 453 9.64 -9.06 -20.24
C GLN A 453 8.36 -8.95 -21.10
N THR A 454 8.49 -8.77 -22.42
CA THR A 454 7.36 -8.74 -23.36
C THR A 454 7.06 -10.10 -24.00
N GLY A 455 7.84 -11.14 -23.65
CA GLY A 455 7.69 -12.49 -24.15
C GLY A 455 6.45 -13.19 -23.61
N ALA A 456 5.90 -14.14 -24.37
CA ALA A 456 4.76 -14.97 -23.96
C ALA A 456 5.15 -16.12 -23.01
N LYS A 457 6.46 -16.34 -22.80
CA LYS A 457 7.00 -17.36 -21.92
C LYS A 457 7.52 -16.71 -20.64
N TYR A 458 7.05 -17.20 -19.49
CA TYR A 458 7.49 -16.75 -18.18
C TYR A 458 7.34 -17.88 -17.16
N ALA A 459 8.01 -17.76 -16.04
CA ALA A 459 7.84 -18.58 -14.85
C ALA A 459 7.66 -17.65 -13.65
N LEU A 460 6.91 -18.08 -12.65
CA LEU A 460 6.60 -17.27 -11.48
C LEU A 460 7.02 -18.03 -10.21
N TRP A 461 7.98 -17.48 -9.49
CA TRP A 461 8.37 -17.96 -8.18
C TRP A 461 7.69 -17.17 -7.08
N HIS A 462 7.21 -17.85 -6.05
CA HIS A 462 6.61 -17.24 -4.87
C HIS A 462 7.48 -17.53 -3.65
N PHE A 463 7.91 -16.45 -2.99
CA PHE A 463 8.68 -16.50 -1.77
C PHE A 463 7.89 -15.88 -0.62
N THR A 464 7.95 -16.50 0.56
CA THR A 464 7.36 -15.95 1.78
C THR A 464 8.46 -15.68 2.79
N VAL A 465 8.55 -14.43 3.26
CA VAL A 465 9.50 -13.97 4.27
C VAL A 465 8.74 -13.55 5.52
N GLU A 466 9.13 -14.07 6.67
CA GLU A 466 8.61 -13.67 7.97
C GLU A 466 9.61 -12.79 8.71
N VAL A 467 9.13 -11.65 9.20
CA VAL A 467 9.86 -10.75 10.10
C VAL A 467 9.21 -10.85 11.48
N GLY A 468 9.97 -11.32 12.47
CA GLY A 468 9.51 -11.48 13.85
C GLY A 468 10.46 -10.84 14.87
N GLU A 469 10.01 -10.77 16.12
CA GLU A 469 10.90 -10.46 17.25
C GLU A 469 11.97 -11.56 17.38
N GLY A 470 13.22 -11.15 17.62
CA GLY A 470 14.31 -12.06 17.96
C GLY A 470 14.18 -12.56 19.39
N GLU A 471 14.71 -13.76 19.67
CA GLU A 471 14.82 -14.28 21.04
C GLU A 471 15.81 -13.49 21.90
#